data_AF-A0A8T6GI43-F1
#
_entry.id   AF-A0A8T6GI43-F1
#
_cell.length_a   1.000
_cell.length_b   1.000
_cell.length_c   1.000
_cell.angle_alpha   90.00
_cell.angle_beta   90.00
_cell.angle_gamma   90.00
#
_symmetry.space_group_name_H-M   'P 1'
#
loop_
_entity.id
_entity.type
_entity.pdbx_description
1 polymer ?
#
loop_
_entity_poly.entity_id
_entity_poly.type
_entity_poly.pdbx_seq_one_letter_code
_entity_poly.pdbx_strand_id
1 'polypeptide(L)'
;MARIQLVLPDADKDQFVKQARSEGMSLSQWLRTAAHERLERTHGSDSWSLRELESFFQECDELDGPENEPDWGGHLRALDVTDPTLT
;
A
#
# COMPACT_ATOMS: atom_id res chain seq x y z
N MET A 1 -2.64 -21.15 2.28
CA MET A 1 -1.29 -20.93 2.84
C MET A 1 -0.31 -20.85 1.68
N ALA A 2 0.50 -19.80 1.58
CA ALA A 2 1.49 -19.67 0.52
C ALA A 2 2.88 -20.14 1.01
N ARG A 3 3.62 -20.85 0.16
CA ARG A 3 5.01 -21.25 0.45
C ARG A 3 5.96 -20.27 -0.21
N ILE A 4 6.83 -19.65 0.60
CA ILE A 4 7.88 -18.76 0.12
C ILE A 4 9.22 -19.48 0.29
N GLN A 5 10.04 -19.47 -0.76
CA GLN A 5 11.43 -19.92 -0.72
C GLN A 5 12.33 -18.69 -0.85
N LEU A 6 13.36 -18.63 0.00
CA LEU A 6 14.32 -17.52 0.02
C LEU A 6 15.71 -18.07 -0.25
N VAL A 7 16.45 -17.40 -1.13
CA VAL A 7 17.87 -17.64 -1.36
C VAL A 7 18.62 -16.48 -0.70
N LEU A 8 19.50 -16.80 0.24
CA LEU A 8 20.28 -15.85 1.03
C LEU A 8 21.75 -16.25 0.96
N PRO A 9 22.70 -15.30 1.13
CA PRO A 9 24.06 -15.63 1.50
C PRO A 9 24.12 -16.41 2.81
N ASP A 10 25.07 -17.35 2.93
CA ASP A 10 25.22 -18.16 4.14
C ASP A 10 25.51 -17.31 5.38
N ALA A 11 26.28 -16.23 5.22
CA ALA A 11 26.58 -15.29 6.30
C ALA A 11 25.34 -14.62 6.89
N ASP A 12 24.33 -14.33 6.07
CA ASP A 12 23.07 -13.72 6.51
C ASP A 12 22.21 -14.75 7.24
N LYS A 13 22.12 -15.96 6.68
CA LYS A 13 21.42 -17.09 7.31
C LYS A 13 21.94 -17.35 8.72
N ASP A 14 23.25 -17.40 8.90
CA ASP A 14 23.85 -17.70 10.21
C ASP A 14 23.56 -16.61 11.23
N GLN A 15 23.62 -15.34 10.82
CA GLN A 15 23.25 -14.21 11.67
C GLN A 15 21.78 -14.28 12.09
N PHE A 16 20.87 -14.53 11.14
CA PHE A 16 19.44 -14.62 11.43
C PHE A 16 19.12 -15.82 12.33
N VAL A 17 19.75 -16.97 12.12
CA VAL A 17 19.59 -18.15 12.98
C VAL A 17 20.07 -17.85 14.40
N LYS A 18 21.23 -17.19 14.54
CA LYS A 18 21.77 -16.81 15.84
C LYS A 18 20.81 -15.88 16.58
N GLN A 19 20.28 -14.87 15.90
CA GLN A 19 19.33 -13.90 16.46
C GLN A 19 18.00 -14.57 16.85
N ALA A 20 17.43 -15.38 15.96
CA ALA A 20 16.21 -16.12 16.24
C ALA A 20 16.36 -17.02 17.48
N ARG A 21 17.50 -17.71 17.62
CA ARG A 21 17.79 -18.54 18.80
C ARG A 21 17.93 -17.72 20.08
N SER A 22 18.59 -16.56 20.03
CA SER A 22 18.67 -15.70 21.22
C SER A 22 17.32 -15.18 21.68
N GLU A 23 16.34 -15.09 20.77
CA GLU A 23 14.97 -14.71 21.06
C GLU A 23 14.04 -15.91 21.33
N GLY A 24 14.58 -17.14 21.35
CA GLY A 24 13.79 -18.36 21.57
C GLY A 24 12.84 -18.73 20.43
N MET A 25 13.07 -18.21 19.22
CA MET A 25 12.23 -18.41 18.04
C MET A 25 12.88 -19.32 17.00
N SER A 26 12.05 -19.91 16.13
CA SER A 26 12.54 -20.50 14.88
C SER A 26 12.90 -19.41 13.87
N LEU A 27 13.82 -19.69 12.93
CA LEU A 27 14.21 -18.73 11.88
C LEU A 27 12.99 -18.22 11.09
N SER A 28 12.09 -19.12 10.69
CA SER A 28 10.91 -18.77 9.91
C SER A 28 9.91 -17.92 10.70
N GLN A 29 9.78 -18.16 12.00
CA GLN A 29 8.97 -17.32 12.87
C GLN A 29 9.59 -15.94 13.01
N TRP A 30 10.88 -15.88 13.30
CA TRP A 30 11.63 -14.64 13.45
C TRP A 30 11.55 -13.75 12.21
N LEU A 31 11.77 -14.33 11.01
CA LEU A 31 11.65 -13.60 9.74
C LEU A 31 10.22 -13.08 9.49
N ARG A 32 9.18 -13.84 9.86
CA ARG A 32 7.79 -13.38 9.72
C ARG A 32 7.49 -12.22 10.66
N THR A 33 7.90 -12.34 11.92
CA THR A 33 7.73 -11.27 12.92
C THR A 33 8.43 -10.00 12.45
N ALA A 34 9.69 -10.08 12.04
CA ALA A 34 10.44 -8.93 11.53
C ALA A 34 9.78 -8.29 10.30
N ALA A 35 9.22 -9.10 9.39
CA ALA A 35 8.48 -8.59 8.23
C ALA A 35 7.20 -7.84 8.66
N HIS A 36 6.43 -8.38 9.60
CA HIS A 36 5.22 -7.72 10.10
C HIS A 36 5.55 -6.42 10.83
N GLU A 37 6.54 -6.42 11.72
CA GLU A 37 6.98 -5.21 12.41
C GLU A 37 7.49 -4.12 11.46
N ARG A 38 8.09 -4.51 10.33
CA ARG A 38 8.49 -3.55 9.30
C ARG A 38 7.26 -2.97 8.59
N LEU A 39 6.29 -3.81 8.23
CA LEU A 39 5.05 -3.35 7.61
C LEU A 39 4.28 -2.40 8.53
N GLU A 40 4.09 -2.74 9.81
CA GLU A 40 3.41 -1.87 10.78
C GLU A 40 4.09 -0.50 10.90
N ARG A 41 5.44 -0.48 10.95
CA ARG A 41 6.20 0.78 10.99
C ARG A 41 6.06 1.61 9.72
N THR A 42 5.96 0.96 8.56
CA THR A 42 5.79 1.65 7.27
C THR A 42 4.36 2.14 7.10
N HIS A 43 3.36 1.31 7.42
CA HIS A 43 1.94 1.67 7.31
C HIS A 43 1.48 2.72 8.34
N GLY A 44 2.18 2.87 9.46
CA GLY A 44 1.91 3.94 10.42
C GLY A 44 2.30 5.35 9.97
N SER A 45 2.96 5.51 8.81
CA SER A 45 3.54 6.80 8.39
C SER A 45 2.70 7.63 7.41
N ASP A 46 1.62 7.08 6.85
CA ASP A 46 0.69 7.81 5.97
C ASP A 46 -0.53 8.34 6.72
N SER A 47 -0.36 8.77 7.98
CA SER A 47 -1.43 9.48 8.70
C SER A 47 -1.27 10.98 8.46
N TRP A 48 -2.21 11.55 7.71
CA TRP A 48 -2.29 12.99 7.52
C TRP A 48 -2.79 13.62 8.82
N SER A 49 -2.11 14.65 9.29
CA SER A 49 -2.62 15.49 10.37
C SER A 49 -3.85 16.28 9.89
N LEU A 50 -4.70 16.70 10.82
CA LEU A 50 -5.85 17.55 10.51
C LEU A 50 -5.41 18.83 9.77
N ARG A 51 -4.25 19.38 10.13
CA ARG A 51 -3.68 20.56 9.47
C ARG A 51 -3.24 20.28 8.02
N GLU A 52 -2.64 19.12 7.75
CA GLU A 52 -2.26 18.74 6.38
C GLU A 52 -3.50 18.53 5.51
N LEU A 53 -4.57 17.96 6.07
CA LEU A 53 -5.87 17.85 5.41
C LEU A 53 -6.48 19.24 5.12
N GLU A 54 -6.50 20.13 6.11
CA GLU A 54 -7.01 21.50 5.94
C GLU A 54 -6.24 22.27 4.86
N SER A 55 -4.91 22.23 4.89
CA SER A 55 -4.07 22.85 3.85
C SER A 55 -4.34 22.27 2.47
N PHE A 56 -4.49 20.94 2.36
CA PHE A 56 -4.79 20.30 1.08
C PHE A 56 -6.14 20.74 0.51
N PHE A 57 -7.19 20.79 1.34
CA PHE A 57 -8.50 21.25 0.88
C PHE A 57 -8.49 22.73 0.50
N GLN A 58 -7.76 23.56 1.24
CA GLN A 58 -7.59 24.96 0.88
C GLN A 58 -6.87 25.11 -0.47
N GLU A 59 -5.81 24.32 -0.72
CA GLU A 59 -5.15 24.30 -2.03
C GLU A 59 -6.11 23.87 -3.15
N CYS A 60 -6.98 22.89 -2.90
CA CYS A 60 -8.02 22.49 -3.87
C CYS A 60 -9.04 23.60 -4.15
N ASP A 61 -9.45 24.36 -3.13
CA ASP A 61 -10.40 25.46 -3.27
C ASP A 61 -9.78 26.67 -4.00
N GLU A 62 -8.46 26.87 -3.87
CA GLU A 62 -7.70 27.91 -4.55
C GLU A 62 -7.34 27.55 -6.00
N LEU A 63 -7.42 26.27 -6.37
CA LEU A 63 -7.30 25.87 -7.77
C LEU A 63 -8.56 26.33 -8.51
N ASP A 64 -8.35 27.20 -9.51
CA ASP A 64 -9.39 27.44 -10.52
C ASP A 64 -9.74 26.09 -11.16
N GLY A 65 -10.92 25.58 -10.81
CA GLY A 65 -11.51 24.43 -11.46
C GLY A 65 -11.61 24.69 -12.97
N PRO A 66 -11.74 23.64 -13.80
CA PRO A 66 -12.00 23.86 -15.21
C PRO A 66 -13.22 24.78 -15.36
N GLU A 67 -13.12 25.82 -16.21
CA GLU A 67 -14.21 26.79 -16.43
C GLU A 67 -15.56 26.12 -16.75
N ASN A 68 -15.52 24.87 -17.22
CA ASN A 68 -16.67 23.99 -17.34
C ASN A 68 -16.37 22.64 -16.68
N GLU A 69 -17.28 22.19 -15.80
CA GLU A 69 -17.30 20.79 -15.40
C GLU A 69 -17.48 19.90 -16.65
N PRO A 70 -16.70 18.81 -16.81
CA PRO A 70 -16.91 17.89 -17.90
C PRO A 70 -18.35 17.35 -17.89
N ASP A 71 -18.97 17.20 -19.07
CA ASP A 71 -20.31 16.62 -19.20
C ASP A 71 -20.28 15.13 -18.81
N TRP A 72 -20.40 14.88 -17.52
CA TRP A 72 -20.47 13.54 -16.94
C TRP A 72 -21.66 12.75 -17.51
N GLY A 73 -22.76 13.42 -17.86
CA GLY A 73 -23.90 12.80 -18.51
C GLY A 73 -23.58 12.31 -19.92
N GLY A 74 -22.81 13.08 -20.68
CA GLY A 74 -22.26 12.67 -21.97
C GLY A 74 -21.26 11.53 -21.87
N HIS A 75 -20.43 11.52 -20.83
CA HIS A 75 -19.47 10.45 -20.57
C HIS A 75 -20.16 9.12 -20.20
N LEU A 76 -21.18 9.16 -19.35
CA LEU A 76 -21.98 7.97 -18.99
C LEU A 76 -22.72 7.40 -20.20
N ARG A 77 -23.25 8.26 -21.09
CA ARG A 77 -23.87 7.82 -22.35
C ARG A 77 -22.87 7.12 -23.29
N ALA A 78 -21.59 7.52 -23.28
CA ALA A 78 -20.56 6.84 -24.08
C ALA A 78 -20.19 5.45 -23.52
N LEU A 79 -20.31 5.26 -22.20
CA LEU A 79 -20.10 3.97 -21.54
C LEU A 79 -21.27 3.00 -21.77
N ASP A 80 -22.52 3.48 -21.76
CA ASP A 80 -23.73 2.66 -22.00
C ASP A 80 -23.86 2.17 -23.45
N VAL A 81 -23.19 2.80 -24.43
CA VAL A 81 -23.30 2.47 -25.85
C VAL A 81 -22.29 1.39 -26.29
N THR A 82 -21.42 0.92 -25.39
CA THR A 82 -20.39 -0.07 -25.73
C THR A 82 -20.51 -1.37 -24.91
N ASP A 83 -21.63 -2.07 -25.03
CA ASP A 83 -21.63 -3.53 -24.93
C ASP A 83 -22.69 -4.19 -25.84
N PRO A 84 -22.35 -4.52 -27.10
CA PRO A 84 -23.20 -5.34 -27.96
C PRO A 84 -23.02 -6.86 -27.73
N THR A 85 -22.50 -7.33 -26.59
CA THR A 85 -22.14 -8.74 -26.38
C THR A 85 -22.75 -9.45 -25.17
N LEU A 86 -23.78 -8.91 -24.52
CA LEU A 86 -24.51 -9.66 -23.47
C LEU A 86 -26.01 -9.84 -23.78
N THR A 87 -26.27 -10.96 -24.48
CA THR A 87 -27.51 -11.77 -24.61
C THR A 87 -28.60 -11.34 -25.59
#